data_AF-A0A7G1IMB7-F1
#
_entry.id   AF-A0A7G1IMB7-F1
#
_cell.length_a   1.000
_cell.length_b   1.000
_cell.length_c   1.000
_cell.angle_alpha   90.00
_cell.angle_beta   90.00
_cell.angle_gamma   90.00
#
_symmetry.space_group_name_H-M   'P 1'
#
loop_
_entity.id
_entity.type
_entity.pdbx_description
1 polymer ?
#
loop_
_entity_poly.entity_id
_entity_poly.type
_entity_poly.pdbx_seq_one_letter_code
_entity_poly.pdbx_strand_id
1 'polypeptide(L)' 'MGLAVTRLGRSSVTYRLGVFTAGTDRAQPITALGHWVHVYVDRTSRKPVPIPEAIRSLLATACVKLA' A
#
# COMPACT_ATOMS: atom_id res chain seq x y z
N MET A 1 -3.20 -4.56 12.82
CA MET A 1 -2.29 -4.38 11.66
C MET A 1 -2.61 -3.06 10.99
N GLY A 2 -1.62 -2.34 10.48
CA GLY A 2 -1.79 -1.07 9.78
C GLY A 2 -1.20 -1.15 8.38
N LEU A 3 -1.89 -0.58 7.40
CA LEU A 3 -1.45 -0.56 6.00
C LEU A 3 -1.54 0.87 5.49
N ALA A 4 -0.51 1.30 4.76
CA ALA A 4 -0.47 2.64 4.21
C ALA A 4 0.05 2.62 2.77
N VAL A 5 -0.50 3.51 1.94
CA VAL A 5 0.04 3.78 0.60
C VAL A 5 1.09 4.87 0.73
N THR A 6 2.35 4.54 0.45
CA THR A 6 3.47 5.48 0.56
C THR A 6 3.82 6.12 -0.78
N ARG A 7 3.45 5.49 -1.89
CA ARG A 7 3.60 6.04 -3.24
C ARG A 7 2.52 5.50 -4.16
N LEU A 8 1.85 6.40 -4.86
CA LEU A 8 0.86 6.08 -5.90
C LEU A 8 1.40 6.54 -7.27
N GLY A 9 1.85 5.60 -8.08
CA GLY A 9 2.38 5.85 -9.43
C GLY A 9 1.30 5.75 -10.52
N ARG A 10 1.74 5.66 -11.78
CA ARG A 10 0.85 5.45 -12.93
C ARG A 10 0.35 4.00 -13.01
N SER A 11 1.26 3.03 -12.85
CA SER A 11 0.99 1.58 -13.00
C SER A 11 1.35 0.77 -11.76
N SER A 12 1.79 1.43 -10.69
CA SER A 12 2.25 0.76 -9.48
C SER A 12 1.89 1.51 -8.21
N VAL A 13 1.80 0.76 -7.12
CA VAL A 13 1.51 1.25 -5.77
C VAL A 13 2.54 0.67 -4.83
N THR A 14 3.16 1.53 -4.02
CA THR A 14 4.04 1.10 -2.92
C THR A 14 3.26 1.12 -1.62
N TYR A 15 3.25 -0.02 -0.93
CA TYR A 15 2.59 -0.19 0.35
C TYR A 15 3.61 -0.37 1.47
N ARG A 16 3.19 0.02 2.67
CA ARG A 16 3.87 -0.32 3.92
C ARG A 16 2.87 -0.98 4.86
N LEU A 17 3.29 -2.07 5.49
CA LEU A 17 2.55 -2.82 6.50
C LEU A 17 3.27 -2.71 7.84
N GLY A 18 2.49 -2.47 8.90
CA GLY A 18 2.90 -2.64 10.28
C GLY A 18 2.05 -3.71 10.95
N VAL A 19 2.69 -4.69 11.57
CA VAL A 19 2.05 -5.67 12.44
C VAL A 19 2.31 -5.24 13.88
N PHE A 20 1.28 -5.31 14.72
CA PHE A 20 1.29 -4.86 16.10
C PHE A 20 0.75 -5.99 16.97
N THR A 21 1.26 -6.12 18.20
CA THR A 21 0.75 -7.09 19.17
C THR A 21 -0.68 -6.75 19.56
N ALA A 22 -1.56 -7.75 19.67
CA ALA A 22 -2.89 -7.55 20.21
C ALA A 22 -2.85 -7.22 21.71
N GLY A 23 -3.55 -6.17 22.14
CA GLY A 23 -3.63 -5.79 23.56
C GLY A 23 -4.42 -4.49 23.76
N THR A 24 -4.86 -4.22 24.98
CA THR A 24 -5.65 -3.01 25.32
C THR A 24 -4.80 -1.76 25.54
N ASP A 25 -3.47 -1.89 25.49
CA ASP A 25 -2.57 -0.77 25.73
C ASP A 25 -2.47 0.15 24.51
N ARG A 26 -2.42 1.47 24.78
CA ARG A 26 -2.36 2.51 23.72
C ARG A 26 -1.08 2.44 22.88
N ALA A 27 0.00 1.90 23.44
CA ALA A 27 1.28 1.73 22.78
C ALA A 27 1.52 0.24 22.49
N GLN A 28 0.89 -0.28 21.43
CA GLN A 28 1.21 -1.63 20.96
C GLN A 28 2.55 -1.62 20.24
N PRO A 29 3.56 -2.38 20.70
CA PRO A 29 4.84 -2.44 20.01
C PRO A 29 4.65 -3.03 18.61
N ILE A 30 5.40 -2.46 17.66
CA ILE A 30 5.47 -2.99 16.29
C ILE A 30 6.25 -4.30 16.34
N THR A 31 5.64 -5.38 15.86
CA THR A 31 6.25 -6.72 15.82
C THR A 31 6.86 -7.03 14.47
N ALA A 32 6.35 -6.44 13.40
CA ALA A 32 6.93 -6.55 12.07
C ALA A 32 6.61 -5.31 11.22
N LEU A 33 7.55 -4.97 10.35
CA LEU A 33 7.38 -4.00 9.29
C LEU A 33 7.62 -4.68 7.94
N GLY A 34 6.78 -4.36 6.98
CA GLY A 34 6.92 -4.83 5.60
C GLY A 34 6.68 -3.71 4.61
N HIS A 35 7.27 -3.80 3.45
CA HIS A 35 6.90 -2.99 2.30
C HIS A 35 6.87 -3.85 1.05
N TRP A 36 6.04 -3.49 0.09
CA TRP A 36 6.00 -4.15 -1.22
C TRP A 36 5.48 -3.19 -2.28
N VAL A 37 5.68 -3.58 -3.53
CA VAL A 37 5.19 -2.86 -4.70
C VAL A 37 4.23 -3.77 -5.46
N HIS A 38 3.02 -3.29 -5.69
CA HIS A 38 2.06 -3.94 -6.58
C HIS A 38 2.08 -3.21 -7.92
N VAL A 39 2.30 -3.94 -9.01
CA VAL A 39 2.26 -3.41 -10.38
C VAL A 39 1.06 -4.00 -11.11
N TYR A 40 0.27 -3.14 -11.76
CA TYR A 40 -0.81 -3.56 -12.65
C TYR A 40 -0.24 -3.92 -14.01
N VAL A 41 -0.46 -5.15 -14.46
CA VAL A 41 0.11 -5.70 -15.68
C VAL A 41 -1.01 -6.28 -16.53
N ASP A 42 -1.00 -5.97 -17.82
CA ASP A 42 -1.92 -6.60 -18.78
C ASP A 42 -1.61 -8.08 -18.92
N ARG A 43 -2.65 -8.91 -18.88
CA ARG A 43 -2.51 -10.37 -18.85
C ARG A 43 -1.90 -10.93 -20.13
N THR A 44 -2.21 -10.33 -21.28
CA THR A 44 -1.80 -10.85 -22.59
C THR A 44 -0.41 -10.36 -22.98
N SER A 45 -0.21 -9.04 -22.97
CA SER A 45 1.04 -8.39 -23.38
C SER A 45 2.13 -8.43 -22.30
N ARG A 46 1.77 -8.72 -21.05
CA ARG A 46 2.66 -8.69 -19.87
C ARG A 46 3.33 -7.33 -19.65
N LYS A 47 2.74 -6.26 -20.18
CA LYS A 47 3.23 -4.89 -20.02
C LYS A 47 2.51 -4.18 -18.87
N PRO A 48 3.19 -3.25 -18.16
CA PRO A 48 2.53 -2.43 -17.15
C PRO A 48 1.41 -1.59 -17.75
N VAL A 49 0.25 -1.59 -17.10
CA VAL A 49 -0.92 -0.79 -17.49
C VAL A 49 -1.25 0.24 -16.41
N PRO A 50 -1.94 1.35 -16.77
CA PRO A 50 -2.44 2.29 -15.79
C PRO A 50 -3.28 1.59 -14.71
N ILE A 51 -3.15 2.05 -13.47
CA ILE A 51 -4.02 1.63 -12.37
C ILE A 51 -5.46 1.99 -12.74
N PRO A 52 -6.43 1.05 -12.64
CA PRO A 52 -7.84 1.34 -12.88
C PRO A 52 -8.31 2.54 -12.04
N GLU A 53 -9.06 3.45 -12.66
CA GLU A 53 -9.39 4.75 -12.07
C GLU A 53 -10.07 4.63 -10.70
N ALA A 54 -11.05 3.75 -10.56
CA ALA A 54 -11.73 3.51 -9.29
C ALA A 54 -10.77 3.12 -8.15
N ILE A 55 -9.78 2.27 -8.46
CA ILE A 55 -8.77 1.85 -7.49
C ILE A 55 -7.79 2.98 -7.21
N ARG A 56 -7.37 3.73 -8.24
CA ARG A 56 -6.49 4.88 -8.07
C ARG A 56 -7.12 5.94 -7.16
N SER A 57 -8.40 6.24 -7.37
CA SER A 57 -9.16 7.19 -6.55
C SER A 57 -9.28 6.73 -5.11
N LEU A 58 -9.58 5.44 -4.87
CA LEU A 58 -9.60 4.86 -3.53
C LEU A 58 -8.22 4.94 -2.85
N LEU A 59 -7.16 4.53 -3.55
CA LEU A 59 -5.81 4.51 -2.97
C LEU A 59 -5.27 5.93 -2.72
N ALA A 60 -5.71 6.91 -3.50
CA ALA A 60 -5.36 8.31 -3.27
C ALA A 60 -5.85 8.81 -1.90
N THR A 61 -6.96 8.30 -1.37
CA THR A 61 -7.45 8.65 -0.02
C THR A 61 -6.67 7.98 1.10
N ALA A 62 -5.90 6.93 0.78
CA ALA A 62 -5.07 6.19 1.74
C ALA A 62 -3.57 6.55 1.63
N CYS A 63 -3.22 7.55 0.81
CA CYS A 63 -1.86 8.04 0.67
C CYS A 63 -1.41 8.77 1.93
N VAL A 64 -0.29 8.34 2.49
CA VAL A 64 0.38 9.03 3.60
C VAL A 64 1.68 9.68 3.11
N LYS A 65 1.92 10.93 3.49
CA LYS A 65 3.24 11.54 3.33
C LYS A 65 4.16 10.90 4.37
N LEU A 66 5.23 10.26 3.91
CA LEU A 66 6.35 9.94 4.79
C LEU A 66 7.03 11.28 5.12
N ALA A 67 7.02 11.65 6.40
CA ALA A 67 7.86 12.71 6.94
C ALA A 67 9.33 12.26 6.99
#